data_AF-A0AAW1QLY3-F1
#
_entry.id   AF-A0AAW1QLY3-F1
#
_cell.length_a   1.000
_cell.length_b   1.000
_cell.length_c   1.000
_cell.angle_alpha   90.00
_cell.angle_beta   90.00
_cell.angle_gamma   90.00
#
_symmetry.space_group_name_H-M   'P 1'
#
loop_
_entity.id
_entity.type
_entity.pdbx_description
1 polymer ?
#
loop_
_entity_poly.entity_id
_entity_poly.type
_entity_poly.pdbx_seq_one_letter_code
_entity_poly.pdbx_strand_id
1 'polypeptide(L)'
;MSHPARPSCQAKGAERAAGARTRSKLSSRKSVLLELQRLAGAGPRAAIAAPPKPFLEALEDLAQASGKDAAAGAAAAPRGRGRGARRGVQHERLAAHRSAFEAALVAELKVEWAACEERMREWPRARLQAAGLALFDLRAEPSGALFRDAIMRFCGAERSAPLPQHALGPGDIVLVSRGQPDESAVEGVVMEAARSWLRVALPEALAGNLRGPGFRLDLFANTTAHERCVAALADFSRPPGADAPATIALRRALAGADSPDTLQTLAALPPEWARGAAGRERRAEARLRLRAPSAGLNPSQVTAVEAALGRTLTLWQGPPGTGKTATLVALLGAAAAGAIGRGGQVN
;
A
#
# COMPACT_ATOMS: atom_id res chain seq x y z
N MET A 1 -49.95 -22.75 -47.15
CA MET A 1 -49.93 -21.76 -46.05
C MET A 1 -48.71 -22.06 -45.18
N SER A 2 -47.51 -22.16 -45.76
CA SER A 2 -46.54 -21.07 -46.01
C SER A 2 -46.07 -20.37 -44.71
N HIS A 3 -44.96 -20.85 -44.15
CA HIS A 3 -44.11 -20.11 -43.22
C HIS A 3 -43.64 -18.78 -43.83
N PRO A 4 -43.46 -17.74 -43.01
CA PRO A 4 -42.47 -16.71 -43.29
C PRO A 4 -41.29 -16.78 -42.31
N ALA A 5 -40.13 -16.51 -42.88
CA ALA A 5 -38.80 -16.65 -42.34
C ALA A 5 -38.40 -15.50 -41.39
N ARG A 6 -37.38 -15.78 -40.59
CA ARG A 6 -36.54 -14.79 -39.88
C ARG A 6 -35.88 -13.83 -40.88
N PRO A 7 -35.62 -12.57 -40.51
CA PRO A 7 -34.48 -11.84 -41.02
C PRO A 7 -33.33 -11.89 -40.02
N SER A 8 -32.24 -12.52 -40.43
CA SER A 8 -30.89 -12.26 -39.94
C SER A 8 -30.44 -10.88 -40.44
N CYS A 9 -30.01 -9.98 -39.56
CA CYS A 9 -29.13 -8.89 -39.95
C CYS A 9 -28.06 -8.69 -38.89
N GLN A 10 -26.84 -8.59 -39.41
CA GLN A 10 -25.57 -8.56 -38.72
C GLN A 10 -25.37 -7.22 -38.01
N ALA A 11 -24.94 -7.26 -36.76
CA ALA A 11 -24.18 -6.17 -36.14
C ALA A 11 -22.91 -6.79 -35.52
N LYS A 12 -21.99 -7.18 -36.40
CA LYS A 12 -20.57 -7.35 -36.04
C LYS A 12 -19.98 -5.94 -35.91
N GLY A 13 -19.38 -5.66 -34.76
CA GLY A 13 -18.35 -4.62 -34.65
C GLY A 13 -18.66 -3.51 -33.65
N ALA A 14 -18.52 -3.79 -32.35
CA ALA A 14 -18.10 -2.80 -31.34
C ALA A 14 -17.78 -3.46 -29.98
N GLU A 15 -17.18 -4.65 -29.94
CA GLU A 15 -16.66 -5.26 -28.70
C GLU A 15 -15.24 -5.78 -28.93
N ARG A 16 -14.34 -4.86 -29.29
CA ARG A 16 -12.89 -5.10 -29.32
C ARG A 16 -12.15 -3.89 -28.76
N ALA A 17 -12.29 -3.64 -27.45
CA ALA A 17 -11.39 -2.72 -26.74
C ALA A 17 -11.40 -2.87 -25.20
N ALA A 18 -11.85 -4.00 -24.63
CA ALA A 18 -11.86 -4.19 -23.16
C ALA A 18 -11.23 -5.51 -22.69
N GLY A 19 -10.52 -6.22 -23.58
CA GLY A 19 -9.91 -7.51 -23.30
C GLY A 19 -8.43 -7.53 -23.66
N ALA A 20 -7.57 -6.92 -22.84
CA ALA A 20 -6.11 -7.05 -22.97
C ALA A 20 -5.35 -6.60 -21.71
N ARG A 21 -5.72 -7.09 -20.51
CA ARG A 21 -4.81 -7.12 -19.34
C ARG A 21 -5.01 -8.40 -18.51
N THR A 22 -5.09 -9.53 -19.19
CA THR A 22 -4.90 -10.86 -18.60
C THR A 22 -3.40 -11.07 -18.37
N ARG A 23 -2.88 -10.58 -17.23
CA ARG A 23 -1.66 -11.16 -16.67
C ARG A 23 -2.07 -12.42 -15.90
N SER A 24 -1.81 -13.58 -16.49
CA SER A 24 -1.78 -14.83 -15.76
C SER A 24 -0.77 -14.66 -14.62
N LYS A 25 -1.24 -14.78 -13.38
CA LYS A 25 -0.38 -14.88 -12.20
C LYS A 25 0.35 -16.23 -12.24
N LEU A 26 1.31 -16.40 -13.15
CA LEU A 26 2.41 -17.33 -12.91
C LEU A 26 3.05 -16.85 -11.62
N SER A 27 2.88 -17.63 -10.54
CA SER A 27 3.42 -17.52 -9.19
C SER A 27 4.08 -16.17 -8.89
N SER A 28 3.50 -15.35 -8.00
CA SER A 28 4.02 -14.02 -7.61
C SER A 28 5.55 -14.02 -7.45
N ARG A 29 6.11 -15.11 -6.91
CA ARG A 29 7.56 -15.40 -6.91
C ARG A 29 8.26 -15.23 -8.25
N LYS A 30 7.82 -15.87 -9.34
CA LYS A 30 8.45 -15.75 -10.68
C LYS A 30 8.37 -14.34 -11.23
N SER A 31 7.25 -13.64 -11.01
CA SER A 31 7.05 -12.28 -11.48
C SER A 31 7.93 -11.28 -10.71
N VAL A 32 7.99 -11.42 -9.38
CA VAL A 32 8.89 -10.65 -8.51
C VAL A 32 10.35 -10.98 -8.81
N LEU A 33 10.70 -12.26 -9.05
CA LEU A 33 12.05 -12.65 -9.47
C LEU A 33 12.44 -11.97 -10.79
N LEU A 34 11.51 -11.91 -11.75
CA LEU A 34 11.72 -11.24 -13.03
C LEU A 34 11.87 -9.73 -12.86
N GLU A 35 11.08 -9.11 -11.98
CA GLU A 35 11.15 -7.68 -11.66
C GLU A 35 12.47 -7.35 -10.96
N LEU A 36 12.88 -8.17 -9.99
CA LEU A 36 14.18 -8.08 -9.32
C LEU A 36 15.33 -8.26 -10.32
N GLN A 37 15.24 -9.21 -11.25
CA GLN A 37 16.22 -9.42 -12.32
C GLN A 37 16.28 -8.22 -13.29
N ARG A 38 15.11 -7.67 -13.66
CA ARG A 38 14.98 -6.53 -14.58
C ARG A 38 15.54 -5.24 -13.97
N LEU A 39 15.32 -5.00 -12.68
CA LEU A 39 15.76 -3.79 -11.98
C LEU A 39 17.22 -3.86 -11.53
N ALA A 40 17.82 -5.05 -11.44
CA ALA A 40 19.15 -5.24 -10.86
C ALA A 40 20.28 -5.44 -11.87
N GLY A 41 20.04 -5.77 -13.14
CA GLY A 41 21.10 -6.10 -14.12
C GLY A 41 21.95 -7.35 -13.75
N ALA A 42 21.82 -7.87 -12.54
CA ALA A 42 22.42 -9.06 -11.99
C ALA A 42 21.38 -9.74 -11.08
N GLY A 43 21.34 -11.07 -11.08
CA GLY A 43 20.26 -11.86 -10.47
C GLY A 43 19.95 -11.55 -8.98
N PRO A 44 18.90 -12.16 -8.42
CA PRO A 44 18.38 -11.89 -7.07
C PRO A 44 19.37 -12.13 -5.92
N ARG A 45 20.54 -12.71 -6.20
CA ARG A 45 21.65 -12.94 -5.26
C ARG A 45 22.70 -11.84 -5.22
N ALA A 46 22.63 -10.83 -6.09
CA ALA A 46 23.56 -9.71 -6.02
C ALA A 46 23.26 -8.91 -4.74
N ALA A 47 24.21 -8.91 -3.80
CA ALA A 47 24.21 -7.97 -2.69
C ALA A 47 24.00 -6.56 -3.24
N ILE A 48 23.24 -5.73 -2.52
CA ILE A 48 23.09 -4.32 -2.87
C ILE A 48 24.49 -3.72 -2.84
N ALA A 49 25.06 -3.44 -4.02
CA ALA A 49 26.44 -2.99 -4.15
C ALA A 49 26.68 -1.64 -3.44
N ALA A 50 25.64 -0.81 -3.34
CA ALA A 50 25.61 0.42 -2.56
C ALA A 50 24.16 0.75 -2.14
N PRO A 51 23.91 1.30 -0.93
CA PRO A 51 22.58 1.70 -0.52
C PRO A 51 21.97 2.72 -1.50
N PRO A 52 20.65 2.72 -1.69
CA PRO A 52 19.99 3.67 -2.58
C PRO A 52 20.19 5.09 -2.06
N LYS A 53 20.39 6.03 -2.99
CA LYS A 53 20.63 7.44 -2.69
C LYS A 53 19.41 8.05 -1.96
N PRO A 54 19.59 8.74 -0.83
CA PRO A 54 18.51 9.43 -0.15
C PRO A 54 17.82 10.47 -1.04
N PHE A 55 16.50 10.62 -0.88
CA PHE A 55 15.71 11.55 -1.68
C PHE A 55 16.19 13.01 -1.54
N LEU A 56 16.64 13.43 -0.35
CA LEU A 56 17.13 14.79 -0.14
C LEU A 56 18.37 15.09 -0.99
N GLU A 57 19.29 14.15 -1.10
CA GLU A 57 20.48 14.30 -1.95
C GLU A 57 20.09 14.30 -3.44
N ALA A 58 19.06 13.54 -3.83
CA ALA A 58 18.55 13.58 -5.21
C ALA A 58 17.92 14.95 -5.55
N LEU A 59 17.32 15.62 -4.57
CA LEU A 59 16.83 17.00 -4.73
C LEU A 59 17.98 18.01 -4.86
N GLU A 60 19.08 17.81 -4.14
CA GLU A 60 20.29 18.64 -4.24
C GLU A 60 20.91 18.54 -5.64
N ASP A 61 21.03 17.33 -6.20
CA ASP A 61 21.52 17.11 -7.57
C ASP A 61 20.66 17.84 -8.60
N LEU A 62 19.33 17.75 -8.48
CA LEU A 62 18.39 18.44 -9.37
C LEU A 62 18.53 19.96 -9.27
N ALA A 63 18.73 20.49 -8.06
CA ALA A 63 18.95 21.91 -7.85
C ALA A 63 20.27 22.38 -8.48
N GLN A 64 21.34 21.59 -8.36
CA GLN A 64 22.63 21.88 -8.97
C GLN A 64 22.58 21.82 -10.50
N ALA A 65 21.87 20.85 -11.08
CA ALA A 65 21.66 20.75 -12.53
C ALA A 65 20.89 21.96 -13.07
N SER A 66 19.79 22.32 -12.41
CA SER A 66 18.97 23.49 -12.78
C SER A 66 19.75 24.81 -12.69
N GLY A 67 20.66 24.94 -11.70
CA GLY A 67 21.52 26.11 -11.53
C GLY A 67 22.59 26.24 -12.63
N LYS A 68 23.12 25.12 -13.14
CA LYS A 68 24.03 25.09 -14.29
C LYS A 68 23.31 25.48 -15.59
N ASP A 69 22.09 25.00 -15.79
CA ASP A 69 21.28 25.34 -16.96
C ASP A 69 20.84 26.82 -16.96
N ALA A 70 20.55 27.39 -15.79
CA ALA A 70 20.26 28.82 -15.63
C ALA A 70 21.47 29.71 -15.92
N ALA A 71 22.69 29.27 -15.57
CA ALA A 71 23.93 29.98 -15.88
C ALA A 71 24.26 29.94 -17.39
N ALA A 72 23.91 28.86 -18.09
CA ALA A 72 24.09 28.74 -19.54
C ALA A 72 22.98 29.45 -20.37
N GLY A 73 21.78 29.63 -19.80
CA GLY A 73 20.58 30.14 -20.49
C GLY A 73 20.24 31.62 -20.25
N ALA A 74 21.10 32.42 -19.61
CA ALA A 74 20.84 33.83 -19.28
C ALA A 74 20.70 34.77 -20.50
N ALA A 75 20.90 34.29 -21.73
CA ALA A 75 20.62 35.02 -22.95
C ALA A 75 19.21 34.69 -23.49
N ALA A 76 18.25 35.57 -23.19
CA ALA A 76 16.93 35.72 -23.83
C ALA A 76 15.85 34.62 -23.59
N ALA A 77 14.87 34.92 -22.73
CA ALA A 77 13.56 34.25 -22.78
C ALA A 77 12.37 35.20 -22.42
N PRO A 78 11.27 35.20 -23.21
CA PRO A 78 10.13 36.10 -23.02
C PRO A 78 9.10 35.59 -21.99
N ARG A 79 8.32 36.54 -21.47
CA ARG A 79 7.45 36.48 -20.26
C ARG A 79 6.26 35.50 -20.27
N GLY A 80 6.14 34.60 -21.26
CA GLY A 80 5.03 33.62 -21.38
C GLY A 80 5.35 32.18 -20.94
N ARG A 81 6.63 31.82 -20.72
CA ARG A 81 7.07 30.43 -20.47
C ARG A 81 6.99 29.94 -19.01
N GLY A 82 6.54 30.77 -18.07
CA GLY A 82 6.67 30.51 -16.63
C GLY A 82 5.80 29.35 -16.10
N ARG A 83 4.59 29.13 -16.63
CA ARG A 83 3.71 28.04 -16.16
C ARG A 83 4.17 26.66 -16.64
N GLY A 84 4.72 26.56 -17.85
CA GLY A 84 5.30 25.32 -18.38
C GLY A 84 6.56 24.90 -17.63
N ALA A 85 7.46 25.86 -17.39
CA ALA A 85 8.68 25.62 -16.61
C ALA A 85 8.39 25.13 -15.18
N ARG A 86 7.43 25.75 -14.48
CA ARG A 86 7.02 25.31 -13.12
C ARG A 86 6.40 23.91 -13.10
N ARG A 87 5.67 23.52 -14.14
CA ARG A 87 5.10 22.17 -14.29
C ARG A 87 6.20 21.13 -14.57
N GLY A 88 7.22 21.49 -15.36
CA GLY A 88 8.39 20.65 -15.63
C GLY A 88 9.17 20.33 -14.35
N VAL A 89 9.52 21.36 -13.57
CA VAL A 89 10.25 21.20 -12.30
C VAL A 89 9.48 20.32 -11.30
N GLN A 90 8.15 20.48 -11.21
CA GLN A 90 7.33 19.64 -10.34
C GLN A 90 7.31 18.18 -10.79
N HIS A 91 7.24 17.93 -12.10
CA HIS A 91 7.27 16.58 -12.66
C HIS A 91 8.62 15.90 -12.40
N GLU A 92 9.73 16.61 -12.59
CA GLU A 92 11.09 16.11 -12.31
C GLU A 92 11.27 15.74 -10.83
N ARG A 93 10.79 16.58 -9.90
CA ARG A 93 10.84 16.29 -8.47
C ARG A 93 10.00 15.08 -8.07
N LEU A 94 8.82 14.90 -8.65
CA LEU A 94 7.98 13.72 -8.43
C LEU A 94 8.60 12.45 -9.04
N ALA A 95 9.32 12.58 -10.16
CA ALA A 95 10.08 11.48 -10.76
C ALA A 95 11.27 11.09 -9.89
N ALA A 96 12.03 12.06 -9.36
CA ALA A 96 13.12 11.80 -8.43
C ALA A 96 12.64 11.18 -7.11
N HIS A 97 11.51 11.66 -6.56
CA HIS A 97 10.87 11.04 -5.40
C HIS A 97 10.55 9.56 -5.67
N ARG A 98 9.87 9.28 -6.78
CA ARG A 98 9.55 7.91 -7.18
C ARG A 98 10.80 7.04 -7.32
N SER A 99 11.81 7.52 -8.04
CA SER A 99 13.04 6.75 -8.27
C SER A 99 13.76 6.42 -6.96
N ALA A 100 13.89 7.39 -6.05
CA ALA A 100 14.55 7.17 -4.77
C ALA A 100 13.81 6.14 -3.90
N PHE A 101 12.48 6.28 -3.76
CA PHE A 101 11.69 5.37 -2.93
C PHE A 101 11.48 3.99 -3.58
N GLU A 102 11.35 3.89 -4.91
CA GLU A 102 11.33 2.58 -5.59
C GLU A 102 12.65 1.84 -5.38
N ALA A 103 13.79 2.52 -5.50
CA ALA A 103 15.10 1.92 -5.23
C ALA A 103 15.23 1.43 -3.77
N ALA A 104 14.72 2.21 -2.81
CA ALA A 104 14.64 1.82 -1.40
C ALA A 104 13.78 0.57 -1.18
N LEU A 105 12.57 0.53 -1.74
CA LEU A 105 11.66 -0.62 -1.62
C LEU A 105 12.24 -1.89 -2.25
N VAL A 106 12.94 -1.75 -3.38
CA VAL A 106 13.62 -2.89 -4.05
C VAL A 106 14.77 -3.39 -3.19
N ALA A 107 15.57 -2.49 -2.61
CA ALA A 107 16.64 -2.84 -1.69
C ALA A 107 16.10 -3.60 -0.47
N GLU A 108 15.05 -3.08 0.17
CA GLU A 108 14.39 -3.73 1.31
C GLU A 108 13.91 -5.14 0.97
N LEU A 109 13.16 -5.30 -0.13
CA LEU A 109 12.65 -6.61 -0.55
C LEU A 109 13.78 -7.60 -0.86
N LYS A 110 14.88 -7.16 -1.48
CA LYS A 110 16.04 -8.02 -1.74
C LYS A 110 16.67 -8.56 -0.46
N VAL A 111 16.85 -7.71 0.54
CA VAL A 111 17.42 -8.11 1.84
C VAL A 111 16.49 -9.09 2.54
N GLU A 112 15.19 -8.79 2.58
CA GLU A 112 14.19 -9.67 3.20
C GLU A 112 14.14 -11.04 2.50
N TRP A 113 14.15 -11.05 1.17
CA TRP A 113 14.14 -12.27 0.36
C TRP A 113 15.40 -13.10 0.59
N ALA A 114 16.58 -12.49 0.51
CA ALA A 114 17.86 -13.18 0.73
C ALA A 114 17.93 -13.80 2.13
N ALA A 115 17.48 -13.06 3.16
CA ALA A 115 17.39 -13.58 4.52
C ALA A 115 16.40 -14.75 4.63
N CYS A 116 15.30 -14.77 3.88
CA CYS A 116 14.40 -15.92 3.82
C CYS A 116 15.08 -17.14 3.16
N GLU A 117 15.75 -16.94 2.02
CA GLU A 117 16.45 -18.02 1.30
C GLU A 117 17.58 -18.64 2.12
N GLU A 118 18.42 -17.81 2.75
CA GLU A 118 19.50 -18.26 3.63
C GLU A 118 18.94 -19.09 4.78
N ARG A 119 17.92 -18.58 5.48
CA ARG A 119 17.27 -19.30 6.59
C ARG A 119 16.73 -20.64 6.14
N MET A 120 16.03 -20.70 5.01
CA MET A 120 15.51 -21.97 4.51
C MET A 120 16.64 -22.94 4.19
N ARG A 121 17.71 -22.50 3.53
CA ARG A 121 18.83 -23.37 3.11
C ARG A 121 19.68 -23.87 4.28
N GLU A 122 19.98 -23.00 5.24
CA GLU A 122 21.05 -23.22 6.20
C GLU A 122 20.56 -23.54 7.60
N TRP A 123 19.35 -23.12 7.98
CA TRP A 123 18.90 -23.29 9.36
C TRP A 123 18.25 -24.66 9.57
N PRO A 124 18.64 -25.40 10.62
CA PRO A 124 18.01 -26.66 10.95
C PRO A 124 16.59 -26.44 11.47
N ARG A 125 15.74 -27.47 11.31
CA ARG A 125 14.34 -27.48 11.76
C ARG A 125 14.14 -26.96 13.19
N ALA A 126 14.95 -27.42 14.15
CA ALA A 126 14.84 -27.01 15.54
C ALA A 126 15.05 -25.49 15.73
N ARG A 127 15.99 -24.90 15.00
CA ARG A 127 16.28 -23.46 15.06
C ARG A 127 15.13 -22.64 14.46
N LEU A 128 14.58 -23.08 13.34
CA LEU A 128 13.44 -22.41 12.68
C LEU A 128 12.18 -22.42 13.57
N GLN A 129 11.92 -23.56 14.24
CA GLN A 129 10.80 -23.69 15.16
C GLN A 129 10.99 -22.84 16.42
N ALA A 130 12.19 -22.85 17.03
CA ALA A 130 12.49 -22.04 18.21
C ALA A 130 12.40 -20.54 17.92
N ALA A 131 12.78 -20.11 16.71
CA ALA A 131 12.63 -18.73 16.25
C ALA A 131 11.17 -18.37 15.87
N GLY A 132 10.26 -19.35 15.85
CA GLY A 132 8.86 -19.14 15.48
C GLY A 132 8.65 -18.82 13.99
N LEU A 133 9.60 -19.18 13.13
CA LEU A 133 9.62 -18.83 11.71
C LEU A 133 9.05 -19.92 10.81
N ALA A 134 8.96 -21.15 11.31
CA ALA A 134 8.35 -22.24 10.59
C ALA A 134 7.57 -23.16 11.54
N LEU A 135 6.46 -23.69 11.03
CA LEU A 135 5.64 -24.70 11.67
C LEU A 135 5.70 -25.99 10.85
N PHE A 136 5.76 -27.13 11.54
CA PHE A 136 6.04 -28.43 10.95
C PHE A 136 4.94 -29.44 11.29
N ASP A 137 4.88 -30.51 10.50
CA ASP A 137 3.98 -31.66 10.67
C ASP A 137 2.50 -31.26 10.80
N LEU A 138 2.12 -30.19 10.09
CA LEU A 138 0.78 -29.65 10.10
C LEU A 138 -0.16 -30.52 9.24
N ARG A 139 -1.42 -30.54 9.64
CA ARG A 139 -2.53 -31.04 8.86
C ARG A 139 -3.23 -29.89 8.17
N ALA A 140 -3.40 -29.99 6.85
CA ALA A 140 -4.12 -29.03 6.02
C ALA A 140 -5.52 -29.51 5.68
N GLU A 141 -6.50 -28.62 5.82
CA GLU A 141 -7.92 -28.92 5.59
C GLU A 141 -8.64 -27.72 4.98
N PRO A 142 -9.65 -27.94 4.13
CA PRO A 142 -10.44 -26.85 3.60
C PRO A 142 -11.21 -26.13 4.70
N SER A 143 -11.28 -24.81 4.60
CA SER A 143 -11.99 -23.94 5.51
C SER A 143 -12.72 -22.82 4.76
N GLY A 144 -13.28 -23.14 3.60
CA GLY A 144 -14.05 -22.21 2.76
C GLY A 144 -13.23 -21.62 1.61
N ALA A 145 -13.75 -20.55 1.02
CA ALA A 145 -13.13 -19.81 -0.06
C ALA A 145 -13.45 -18.32 0.08
N LEU A 146 -12.55 -17.47 -0.42
CA LEU A 146 -12.75 -16.03 -0.50
C LEU A 146 -12.29 -15.55 -1.88
N PHE A 147 -13.23 -15.00 -2.65
CA PHE A 147 -13.01 -14.62 -4.05
C PHE A 147 -12.46 -15.76 -4.91
N ARG A 148 -11.17 -15.71 -5.30
CA ARG A 148 -10.48 -16.69 -6.14
C ARG A 148 -9.48 -17.54 -5.37
N ASP A 149 -9.50 -17.42 -4.04
CA ASP A 149 -8.59 -18.11 -3.15
C ASP A 149 -9.36 -19.14 -2.32
N ALA A 150 -8.79 -20.33 -2.19
CA ALA A 150 -9.25 -21.34 -1.25
C ALA A 150 -8.66 -21.03 0.12
N ILE A 151 -9.49 -21.08 1.15
CA ILE A 151 -9.03 -20.91 2.54
C ILE A 151 -8.71 -22.30 3.08
N MET A 152 -7.47 -22.49 3.48
CA MET A 152 -6.99 -23.73 4.07
C MET A 152 -6.65 -23.52 5.54
N ARG A 153 -7.19 -24.37 6.41
CA ARG A 153 -6.87 -24.42 7.83
C ARG A 153 -5.71 -25.38 8.04
N PHE A 154 -4.71 -24.92 8.77
CA PHE A 154 -3.55 -25.69 9.22
C PHE A 154 -3.60 -25.86 10.73
N CYS A 155 -3.50 -27.10 11.22
CA CYS A 155 -3.42 -27.40 12.65
C CYS A 155 -2.36 -28.47 12.92
N GLY A 156 -1.98 -28.67 14.19
CA GLY A 156 -1.09 -29.76 14.58
C GLY A 156 -1.72 -31.15 14.36
N ALA A 157 -1.00 -32.20 14.78
CA ALA A 157 -1.47 -33.58 14.73
C ALA A 157 -2.83 -33.75 15.44
N GLU A 158 -2.97 -33.12 16.61
CA GLU A 158 -4.23 -32.98 17.34
C GLU A 158 -4.86 -31.61 17.04
N ARG A 159 -6.11 -31.61 16.57
CA ARG A 159 -6.82 -30.40 16.10
C ARG A 159 -6.99 -29.30 17.16
N SER A 160 -7.07 -29.69 18.43
CA SER A 160 -7.31 -28.80 19.57
C SER A 160 -6.03 -28.45 20.32
N ALA A 161 -4.93 -29.17 20.05
CA ALA A 161 -3.66 -28.89 20.68
C ALA A 161 -3.13 -27.51 20.21
N PRO A 162 -2.52 -26.73 21.12
CA PRO A 162 -1.91 -25.47 20.73
C PRO A 162 -0.79 -25.69 19.71
N LEU A 163 -0.66 -24.77 18.76
CA LEU A 163 0.53 -24.70 17.93
C LEU A 163 1.73 -24.29 18.79
N PRO A 164 2.96 -24.71 18.42
CA PRO A 164 4.18 -24.16 19.00
C PRO A 164 4.20 -22.63 18.88
N GLN A 165 4.97 -21.96 19.74
CA GLN A 165 5.15 -20.51 19.64
C GLN A 165 5.67 -20.12 18.25
N HIS A 166 5.02 -19.14 17.62
CA HIS A 166 5.37 -18.70 16.28
C HIS A 166 5.11 -17.20 16.09
N ALA A 167 5.78 -16.61 15.10
CA ALA A 167 5.61 -15.21 14.72
C ALA A 167 4.50 -15.00 13.66
N LEU A 168 4.00 -16.07 13.05
CA LEU A 168 2.99 -16.00 11.98
C LEU A 168 1.69 -15.34 12.48
N GLY A 169 1.29 -14.26 11.83
CA GLY A 169 0.07 -13.52 12.10
C GLY A 169 -0.68 -13.08 10.83
N PRO A 170 -1.87 -12.47 10.96
CA PRO A 170 -2.66 -12.02 9.82
C PRO A 170 -1.88 -11.05 8.92
N GLY A 171 -1.87 -11.33 7.62
CA GLY A 171 -1.16 -10.55 6.59
C GLY A 171 0.23 -11.08 6.22
N ASP A 172 0.77 -12.03 6.99
CA ASP A 172 2.06 -12.65 6.68
C ASP A 172 1.98 -13.53 5.43
N ILE A 173 3.04 -13.46 4.62
CA ILE A 173 3.23 -14.37 3.48
C ILE A 173 3.89 -15.64 3.98
N VAL A 174 3.32 -16.79 3.62
CA VAL A 174 3.83 -18.10 4.01
C VAL A 174 4.00 -19.01 2.82
N LEU A 175 4.95 -19.93 2.91
CA LEU A 175 5.11 -21.03 1.97
C LEU A 175 4.53 -22.30 2.56
N VAL A 176 3.67 -22.93 1.78
CA VAL A 176 3.12 -24.24 2.08
C VAL A 176 3.91 -25.29 1.30
N SER A 177 4.58 -26.20 1.99
CA SER A 177 5.36 -27.27 1.37
C SER A 177 5.18 -28.60 2.11
N ARG A 178 5.63 -29.70 1.49
CA ARG A 178 5.82 -31.00 2.15
C ARG A 178 7.32 -31.22 2.32
N GLY A 179 7.85 -30.90 3.50
CA GLY A 179 9.28 -31.00 3.79
C GLY A 179 10.02 -29.69 3.55
N GLN A 180 11.10 -29.71 2.77
CA GLN A 180 11.89 -28.52 2.49
C GLN A 180 11.23 -27.70 1.37
N PRO A 181 10.99 -26.38 1.55
CA PRO A 181 10.40 -25.56 0.49
C PRO A 181 11.28 -25.52 -0.77
N ASP A 182 10.70 -25.90 -1.90
CA ASP A 182 11.29 -25.84 -3.24
C ASP A 182 10.36 -25.08 -4.20
N GLU A 183 10.52 -25.28 -5.51
CA GLU A 183 9.66 -24.64 -6.52
C GLU A 183 8.20 -25.12 -6.48
N SER A 184 7.91 -26.26 -5.85
CA SER A 184 6.55 -26.79 -5.67
C SER A 184 5.81 -26.15 -4.50
N ALA A 185 6.51 -25.40 -3.64
CA ALA A 185 5.91 -24.72 -2.50
C ALA A 185 4.90 -23.67 -2.96
N VAL A 186 3.71 -23.70 -2.33
CA VAL A 186 2.61 -22.81 -2.66
C VAL A 186 2.66 -21.58 -1.75
N GLU A 187 2.69 -20.40 -2.33
CA GLU A 187 2.61 -19.14 -1.60
C GLU A 187 1.17 -18.86 -1.16
N GLY A 188 1.01 -18.45 0.09
CA GLY A 188 -0.28 -18.06 0.67
C GLY A 188 -0.17 -16.91 1.66
N VAL A 189 -1.32 -16.36 2.02
CA VAL A 189 -1.43 -15.26 2.99
C VAL A 189 -2.18 -15.74 4.22
N VAL A 190 -1.59 -15.54 5.40
CA VAL A 190 -2.27 -15.84 6.66
C VAL A 190 -3.44 -14.88 6.84
N MET A 191 -4.65 -15.41 6.97
CA MET A 191 -5.87 -14.64 7.21
C MET A 191 -6.17 -14.48 8.70
N GLU A 192 -5.95 -15.56 9.44
CA GLU A 192 -6.33 -15.66 10.84
C GLU A 192 -5.35 -16.59 11.55
N ALA A 193 -4.94 -16.19 12.75
CA ALA A 193 -4.09 -16.97 13.63
C ALA A 193 -4.78 -17.18 14.97
N ALA A 194 -5.06 -18.43 15.28
CA ALA A 194 -5.59 -18.86 16.57
C ALA A 194 -4.55 -19.70 17.31
N ARG A 195 -4.78 -19.94 18.60
CA ARG A 195 -3.85 -20.71 19.45
C ARG A 195 -3.56 -22.13 18.92
N SER A 196 -4.51 -22.78 18.24
CA SER A 196 -4.40 -24.18 17.78
C SER A 196 -4.43 -24.34 16.26
N TRP A 197 -4.54 -23.25 15.50
CA TRP A 197 -4.63 -23.33 14.04
C TRP A 197 -4.36 -22.00 13.35
N LEU A 198 -4.03 -22.07 12.07
CA LEU A 198 -3.90 -20.94 11.14
C LEU A 198 -4.86 -21.13 9.98
N ARG A 199 -5.45 -20.05 9.47
CA ARG A 199 -6.13 -20.04 8.17
C ARG A 199 -5.28 -19.29 7.18
N VAL A 200 -5.02 -19.90 6.04
CA VAL A 200 -4.18 -19.37 4.97
C VAL A 200 -5.00 -19.34 3.68
N ALA A 201 -5.06 -18.17 3.05
CA ALA A 201 -5.60 -18.02 1.70
C ALA A 201 -4.55 -18.48 0.69
N LEU A 202 -4.94 -19.40 -0.19
CA LEU A 202 -4.08 -19.99 -1.22
C LEU A 202 -4.80 -19.90 -2.56
N PRO A 203 -4.09 -19.74 -3.70
CA PRO A 203 -4.72 -19.77 -5.01
C PRO A 203 -5.53 -21.05 -5.20
N GLU A 204 -6.81 -20.92 -5.57
CA GLU A 204 -7.74 -22.05 -5.65
C GLU A 204 -7.20 -23.21 -6.52
N ALA A 205 -6.55 -22.87 -7.64
CA ALA A 205 -5.95 -23.82 -8.57
C ALA A 205 -4.83 -24.68 -7.95
N LEU A 206 -4.17 -24.21 -6.90
CA LEU A 206 -3.05 -24.90 -6.23
C LEU A 206 -3.49 -25.57 -4.91
N ALA A 207 -4.58 -25.11 -4.31
CA ALA A 207 -5.04 -25.58 -3.01
C ALA A 207 -5.68 -26.97 -3.03
N GLY A 208 -6.20 -27.42 -4.17
CA GLY A 208 -6.88 -28.72 -4.30
C GLY A 208 -6.07 -29.91 -3.77
N ASN A 209 -4.75 -29.87 -3.97
CA ASN A 209 -3.81 -30.94 -3.59
C ASN A 209 -3.29 -30.83 -2.14
N LEU A 210 -3.63 -29.75 -1.42
CA LEU A 210 -3.08 -29.44 -0.10
C LEU A 210 -3.96 -29.99 1.02
N ARG A 211 -4.12 -31.32 1.12
CA ARG A 211 -4.98 -31.95 2.15
C ARG A 211 -4.25 -33.04 2.94
N GLY A 212 -4.64 -33.19 4.19
CA GLY A 212 -4.09 -34.21 5.08
C GLY A 212 -2.84 -33.76 5.85
N PRO A 213 -2.07 -34.68 6.46
CA PRO A 213 -0.93 -34.36 7.32
C PRO A 213 0.35 -34.10 6.53
N GLY A 214 1.40 -33.63 7.22
CA GLY A 214 2.77 -33.54 6.70
C GLY A 214 3.10 -32.23 5.99
N PHE A 215 2.35 -31.17 6.27
CA PHE A 215 2.64 -29.84 5.74
C PHE A 215 3.56 -29.06 6.66
N ARG A 216 4.36 -28.20 6.03
CA ARG A 216 5.19 -27.19 6.67
C ARG A 216 4.72 -25.82 6.20
N LEU A 217 4.72 -24.87 7.12
CA LEU A 217 4.52 -23.45 6.83
C LEU A 217 5.80 -22.70 7.18
N ASP A 218 6.36 -21.95 6.23
CA ASP A 218 7.52 -21.08 6.46
C ASP A 218 7.13 -19.62 6.24
N LEU A 219 7.46 -18.74 7.19
CA LEU A 219 7.33 -17.29 7.02
C LEU A 219 8.25 -16.82 5.89
N PHE A 220 7.71 -16.05 4.95
CA PHE A 220 8.40 -15.62 3.74
C PHE A 220 8.26 -14.11 3.50
N ALA A 221 9.08 -13.60 2.58
CA ALA A 221 9.18 -12.17 2.30
C ALA A 221 7.85 -11.58 1.81
N ASN A 222 7.49 -10.39 2.30
CA ASN A 222 6.21 -9.76 1.97
C ASN A 222 6.23 -9.03 0.62
N THR A 223 6.04 -9.79 -0.45
CA THR A 223 5.92 -9.28 -1.82
C THR A 223 4.72 -8.36 -2.01
N THR A 224 3.61 -8.62 -1.31
CA THR A 224 2.37 -7.86 -1.46
C THR A 224 2.52 -6.42 -0.95
N ALA A 225 3.20 -6.22 0.18
CA ALA A 225 3.48 -4.88 0.69
C ALA A 225 4.34 -4.08 -0.29
N HIS A 226 5.40 -4.70 -0.83
CA HIS A 226 6.25 -4.10 -1.85
C HIS A 226 5.45 -3.69 -3.10
N GLU A 227 4.66 -4.59 -3.68
CA GLU A 227 3.83 -4.31 -4.87
C GLU A 227 2.84 -3.15 -4.62
N ARG A 228 2.21 -3.11 -3.44
CA ARG A 228 1.29 -2.03 -3.05
C ARG A 228 2.01 -0.69 -2.92
N CYS A 229 3.20 -0.67 -2.31
CA CYS A 229 4.00 0.54 -2.17
C CYS A 229 4.48 1.06 -3.53
N VAL A 230 4.97 0.18 -4.42
CA VAL A 230 5.37 0.57 -5.79
C VAL A 230 4.19 1.10 -6.58
N ALA A 231 3.02 0.45 -6.51
CA ALA A 231 1.80 0.94 -7.16
C ALA A 231 1.37 2.32 -6.62
N ALA A 232 1.48 2.53 -5.31
CA ALA A 232 1.19 3.82 -4.68
C ALA A 232 2.16 4.91 -5.13
N LEU A 233 3.46 4.62 -5.27
CA LEU A 233 4.44 5.56 -5.82
C LEU A 233 4.15 5.90 -7.28
N ALA A 234 3.74 4.92 -8.09
CA ALA A 234 3.36 5.14 -9.47
C ALA A 234 2.12 6.04 -9.60
N ASP A 235 1.09 5.84 -8.79
CA ASP A 235 -0.09 6.73 -8.76
C ASP A 235 0.24 8.10 -8.14
N PHE A 236 1.15 8.16 -7.16
CA PHE A 236 1.57 9.41 -6.55
C PHE A 236 2.32 10.32 -7.53
N SER A 237 3.13 9.76 -8.42
CA SER A 237 3.90 10.51 -9.42
C SER A 237 3.22 10.67 -10.77
N ARG A 238 1.96 10.21 -10.91
CA ARG A 238 1.13 10.45 -12.10
C ARG A 238 0.93 11.97 -12.33
N PRO A 239 0.88 12.44 -13.58
CA PRO A 239 0.52 13.83 -13.88
C PRO A 239 -0.80 14.22 -13.21
N PRO A 240 -0.92 15.45 -12.67
CA PRO A 240 -2.14 15.90 -12.02
C PRO A 240 -3.31 15.83 -13.01
N GLY A 241 -4.26 14.93 -12.73
CA GLY A 241 -5.51 14.81 -13.48
C GLY A 241 -6.59 15.71 -12.87
N ALA A 242 -7.82 15.19 -12.78
CA ALA A 242 -8.87 15.78 -11.93
C ALA A 242 -8.65 15.45 -10.44
N ASP A 243 -7.41 15.57 -9.96
CA ASP A 243 -7.08 15.28 -8.56
C ASP A 243 -7.59 16.42 -7.65
N ALA A 244 -8.07 16.06 -6.46
CA ALA A 244 -8.55 17.04 -5.48
C ALA A 244 -7.43 18.03 -5.09
N PRO A 245 -7.75 19.30 -4.77
CA PRO A 245 -6.76 20.29 -4.35
C PRO A 245 -5.88 19.86 -3.17
N ALA A 246 -6.43 19.05 -2.26
CA ALA A 246 -5.69 18.47 -1.14
C ALA A 246 -4.58 17.51 -1.59
N THR A 247 -4.87 16.66 -2.58
CA THR A 247 -3.89 15.73 -3.18
C THR A 247 -2.77 16.51 -3.87
N ILE A 248 -3.11 17.59 -4.57
CA ILE A 248 -2.12 18.46 -5.21
C ILE A 248 -1.22 19.11 -4.16
N ALA A 249 -1.79 19.65 -3.08
CA ALA A 249 -1.02 20.26 -1.99
C ALA A 249 -0.09 19.25 -1.30
N LEU A 250 -0.57 18.04 -1.01
CA LEU A 250 0.22 16.98 -0.41
C LEU A 250 1.38 16.54 -1.31
N ARG A 251 1.13 16.35 -2.61
CA ARG A 251 2.18 16.00 -3.60
C ARG A 251 3.28 17.05 -3.65
N ARG A 252 2.89 18.33 -3.66
CA ARG A 252 3.85 19.45 -3.67
C ARG A 252 4.68 19.50 -2.38
N ALA A 253 4.05 19.24 -1.23
CA ALA A 253 4.71 19.15 0.07
C ALA A 253 5.76 18.04 0.11
N LEU A 254 5.37 16.82 -0.22
CA LEU A 254 6.24 15.64 -0.12
C LEU A 254 7.33 15.63 -1.21
N ALA A 255 7.09 16.21 -2.39
CA ALA A 255 8.11 16.37 -3.43
C ALA A 255 9.08 17.55 -3.15
N GLY A 256 8.91 18.25 -2.02
CA GLY A 256 9.72 19.42 -1.63
C GLY A 256 9.63 20.59 -2.60
N ALA A 257 8.63 20.63 -3.48
CA ALA A 257 8.56 21.57 -4.62
C ALA A 257 8.29 23.02 -4.23
N ASP A 258 7.88 23.25 -2.98
CA ASP A 258 7.44 24.53 -2.45
C ASP A 258 8.23 24.92 -1.20
N SER A 259 8.29 26.24 -0.93
CA SER A 259 8.84 26.76 0.32
C SER A 259 7.97 26.35 1.53
N PRO A 260 8.55 26.26 2.75
CA PRO A 260 7.78 25.98 3.97
C PRO A 260 6.56 26.89 4.17
N ASP A 261 6.69 28.19 3.86
CA ASP A 261 5.60 29.17 4.00
C ASP A 261 4.44 28.88 3.05
N THR A 262 4.75 28.48 1.82
CA THR A 262 3.74 28.05 0.84
C THR A 262 3.01 26.81 1.34
N LEU A 263 3.73 25.84 1.90
CA LEU A 263 3.13 24.61 2.44
C LEU A 263 2.25 24.89 3.66
N GLN A 264 2.69 25.75 4.57
CA GLN A 264 1.89 26.16 5.72
C GLN A 264 0.59 26.84 5.30
N THR A 265 0.66 27.70 4.28
CA THR A 265 -0.51 28.37 3.70
C THR A 265 -1.48 27.35 3.10
N LEU A 266 -0.99 26.42 2.28
CA LEU A 266 -1.80 25.37 1.66
C LEU A 266 -2.43 24.43 2.70
N ALA A 267 -1.67 24.03 3.72
CA ALA A 267 -2.14 23.17 4.80
C ALA A 267 -3.24 23.85 5.64
N ALA A 268 -3.16 25.17 5.83
CA ALA A 268 -4.13 25.95 6.60
C ALA A 268 -5.46 26.18 5.87
N LEU A 269 -5.52 25.96 4.55
CA LEU A 269 -6.78 26.09 3.81
C LEU A 269 -7.79 25.05 4.32
N PRO A 270 -9.06 25.42 4.54
CA PRO A 270 -10.08 24.44 4.87
C PRO A 270 -10.33 23.50 3.67
N PRO A 271 -10.61 22.21 3.92
CA PRO A 271 -11.01 21.29 2.86
C PRO A 271 -12.35 21.71 2.25
N GLU A 272 -12.67 21.25 1.04
CA GLU A 272 -13.86 21.68 0.29
C GLU A 272 -15.16 21.50 1.07
N TRP A 273 -15.32 20.35 1.72
CA TRP A 273 -16.48 20.06 2.59
C TRP A 273 -16.57 20.99 3.81
N ALA A 274 -15.51 21.71 4.17
CA ALA A 274 -15.49 22.65 5.30
C ALA A 274 -15.47 24.12 4.87
N ARG A 275 -15.65 24.41 3.57
CA ARG A 275 -15.74 25.78 3.02
C ARG A 275 -17.18 26.32 3.02
N GLY A 276 -17.31 27.64 2.90
CA GLY A 276 -18.60 28.32 2.79
C GLY A 276 -19.42 28.35 4.09
N ALA A 277 -20.64 28.89 4.01
CA ALA A 277 -21.54 29.00 5.17
C ALA A 277 -21.88 27.63 5.77
N ALA A 278 -22.27 26.67 4.92
CA ALA A 278 -22.58 25.31 5.34
C ALA A 278 -21.38 24.58 5.97
N GLY A 279 -20.16 24.79 5.45
CA GLY A 279 -18.94 24.22 6.06
C GLY A 279 -18.62 24.82 7.42
N ARG A 280 -18.85 26.13 7.61
CA ARG A 280 -18.69 26.77 8.92
C ARG A 280 -19.69 26.24 9.94
N GLU A 281 -20.94 26.06 9.54
CA GLU A 281 -21.99 25.48 10.38
C GLU A 281 -21.63 24.05 10.81
N ARG A 282 -21.22 23.18 9.87
CA ARG A 282 -20.74 21.82 10.17
C ARG A 282 -19.61 21.80 11.19
N ARG A 283 -18.62 22.69 11.06
CA ARG A 283 -17.51 22.78 12.02
C ARG A 283 -17.96 23.28 13.37
N ALA A 284 -18.89 24.23 13.42
CA ALA A 284 -19.44 24.73 14.67
C ALA A 284 -20.21 23.62 15.42
N GLU A 285 -21.01 22.84 14.71
CA GLU A 285 -21.71 21.68 15.28
C GLU A 285 -20.75 20.59 15.76
N ALA A 286 -19.76 20.22 14.94
CA ALA A 286 -18.72 19.29 15.34
C ALA A 286 -17.99 19.76 16.61
N ARG A 287 -17.67 21.05 16.69
CA ARG A 287 -17.03 21.67 17.85
C ARG A 287 -17.87 21.55 19.12
N LEU A 288 -19.18 21.79 19.04
CA LEU A 288 -20.09 21.63 20.18
C LEU A 288 -20.10 20.18 20.67
N ARG A 289 -20.16 19.21 19.75
CA ARG A 289 -20.14 17.78 20.09
C ARG A 289 -18.83 17.35 20.73
N LEU A 290 -17.69 17.79 20.20
CA LEU A 290 -16.36 17.44 20.73
C LEU A 290 -16.12 18.00 22.13
N ARG A 291 -16.75 19.13 22.47
CA ARG A 291 -16.65 19.77 23.79
C ARG A 291 -17.68 19.27 24.80
N ALA A 292 -18.66 18.48 24.36
CA ALA A 292 -19.65 17.92 25.26
C ALA A 292 -18.97 16.96 26.25
N PRO A 293 -19.37 16.94 27.53
CA PRO A 293 -18.81 15.99 28.52
C PRO A 293 -18.90 14.53 28.06
N SER A 294 -19.93 14.19 27.30
CA SER A 294 -20.14 12.86 26.72
C SER A 294 -19.09 12.44 25.69
N ALA A 295 -18.32 13.38 25.12
CA ALA A 295 -17.25 13.06 24.18
C ALA A 295 -16.01 12.47 24.87
N GLY A 296 -15.84 12.70 26.18
CA GLY A 296 -14.72 12.16 26.94
C GLY A 296 -13.33 12.62 26.47
N LEU A 297 -13.26 13.75 25.74
CA LEU A 297 -12.00 14.29 25.22
C LEU A 297 -11.45 15.38 26.14
N ASN A 298 -10.12 15.40 26.28
CA ASN A 298 -9.44 16.49 26.97
C ASN A 298 -9.22 17.70 26.02
N PRO A 299 -8.81 18.87 26.55
CA PRO A 299 -8.65 20.08 25.74
C PRO A 299 -7.66 19.97 24.57
N SER A 300 -6.56 19.20 24.72
CA SER A 300 -5.56 19.06 23.66
C SER A 300 -6.09 18.17 22.52
N GLN A 301 -6.83 17.12 22.85
CA GLN A 301 -7.51 16.26 21.88
C GLN A 301 -8.60 17.02 21.12
N VAL A 302 -9.41 17.83 21.82
CA VAL A 302 -10.41 18.70 21.18
C VAL A 302 -9.74 19.66 20.20
N THR A 303 -8.65 20.32 20.62
CA THR A 303 -7.90 21.25 19.75
C THR A 303 -7.32 20.54 18.52
N ALA A 304 -6.79 19.32 18.70
CA ALA A 304 -6.26 18.52 17.60
C ALA A 304 -7.33 18.18 16.57
N VAL A 305 -8.51 17.73 17.02
CA VAL A 305 -9.65 17.40 16.13
C VAL A 305 -10.20 18.64 15.45
N GLU A 306 -10.40 19.74 16.19
CA GLU A 306 -10.86 21.02 15.63
C GLU A 306 -9.91 21.51 14.53
N ALA A 307 -8.59 21.42 14.75
CA ALA A 307 -7.59 21.78 13.75
C ALA A 307 -7.68 20.88 12.50
N ALA A 308 -7.80 19.57 12.67
CA ALA A 308 -7.88 18.62 11.55
C ALA A 308 -9.15 18.79 10.69
N LEU A 309 -10.30 19.11 11.30
CA LEU A 309 -11.54 19.40 10.57
C LEU A 309 -11.47 20.72 9.78
N GLY A 310 -10.59 21.64 10.19
CA GLY A 310 -10.46 22.97 9.62
C GLY A 310 -9.33 23.15 8.59
N ARG A 311 -8.49 22.13 8.39
CA ARG A 311 -7.23 22.23 7.64
C ARG A 311 -7.13 21.13 6.59
N THR A 312 -6.49 21.44 5.46
CA THR A 312 -6.27 20.47 4.37
C THR A 312 -5.23 19.43 4.75
N LEU A 313 -4.24 19.82 5.55
CA LEU A 313 -3.21 18.93 6.08
C LEU A 313 -2.92 19.28 7.55
N THR A 314 -2.89 18.25 8.39
CA THR A 314 -2.60 18.36 9.82
C THR A 314 -1.70 17.21 10.25
N LEU A 315 -0.72 17.50 11.08
CA LEU A 315 0.13 16.50 11.72
C LEU A 315 -0.16 16.49 13.22
N TRP A 316 -0.36 15.30 13.79
CA TRP A 316 -0.52 15.12 15.22
C TRP A 316 0.64 14.33 15.79
N GLN A 317 1.25 14.83 16.85
CA GLN A 317 2.18 14.08 17.66
C GLN A 317 1.44 13.57 18.91
N GLY A 318 1.32 12.26 19.04
CA GLY A 318 0.70 11.64 20.21
C GLY A 318 1.70 10.81 21.00
N PRO A 319 2.26 11.35 22.10
CA PRO A 319 3.11 10.57 23.02
C PRO A 319 2.42 9.29 23.54
N PRO A 320 3.16 8.37 24.18
CA PRO A 320 2.57 7.20 24.81
C PRO A 320 1.48 7.59 25.82
N GLY A 321 0.35 6.86 25.83
CA GLY A 321 -0.74 7.09 26.79
C GLY A 321 -1.67 8.28 26.52
N THR A 322 -1.43 9.12 25.51
CA THR A 322 -2.24 10.35 25.28
C THR A 322 -3.58 10.14 24.55
N GLY A 323 -4.00 8.89 24.36
CA GLY A 323 -5.29 8.57 23.75
C GLY A 323 -5.38 8.86 22.25
N LYS A 324 -4.29 8.66 21.48
CA LYS A 324 -4.27 8.80 20.00
C LYS A 324 -5.48 8.18 19.30
N THR A 325 -5.81 6.94 19.66
CA THR A 325 -6.93 6.19 19.09
C THR A 325 -8.27 6.86 19.41
N ALA A 326 -8.47 7.32 20.65
CA ALA A 326 -9.67 8.05 21.05
C ALA A 326 -9.82 9.36 20.25
N THR A 327 -8.73 10.12 20.07
CA THR A 327 -8.71 11.34 19.25
C THR A 327 -9.04 11.06 17.78
N LEU A 328 -8.50 9.98 17.20
CA LEU A 328 -8.79 9.58 15.81
C LEU A 328 -10.25 9.17 15.63
N VAL A 329 -10.80 8.38 16.56
CA VAL A 329 -12.22 7.99 16.54
C VAL A 329 -13.12 9.22 16.62
N ALA A 330 -12.79 10.19 17.47
CA ALA A 330 -13.54 11.44 17.56
C ALA A 330 -13.49 12.27 16.27
N LEU A 331 -12.33 12.34 15.60
CA LEU A 331 -12.21 12.97 14.28
C LEU A 331 -13.07 12.29 13.23
N LEU A 332 -13.02 10.95 13.16
CA LEU A 332 -13.83 10.18 12.22
C LEU A 332 -15.32 10.37 12.50
N GLY A 333 -15.74 10.32 13.76
CA GLY A 333 -17.12 10.58 14.17
C GLY A 333 -17.60 11.99 13.80
N ALA A 334 -16.77 13.00 14.05
CA ALA A 334 -17.08 14.39 13.71
C ALA A 334 -17.15 14.63 12.18
N ALA A 335 -16.22 14.05 11.42
CA ALA A 335 -16.20 14.13 9.96
C ALA A 335 -17.39 13.39 9.35
N ALA A 336 -17.69 12.18 9.83
CA ALA A 336 -18.82 11.38 9.36
C ALA A 336 -20.16 12.06 9.66
N ALA A 337 -20.34 12.58 10.88
CA ALA A 337 -21.59 13.25 11.22
C ALA A 337 -21.77 14.60 10.48
N GLY A 338 -20.67 15.24 10.07
CA GLY A 338 -20.70 16.40 9.17
C GLY A 338 -20.96 16.04 7.70
N ALA A 339 -20.51 14.88 7.23
CA ALA A 339 -20.70 14.41 5.86
C ALA A 339 -22.07 13.77 5.63
N ILE A 340 -22.59 13.05 6.63
CA ILE A 340 -23.86 12.29 6.57
C ILE A 340 -25.07 13.21 6.91
N GLY A 341 -24.82 14.44 7.35
CA GLY A 341 -25.85 15.37 7.83
C GLY A 341 -26.88 15.85 6.79
N ARG A 342 -26.63 15.81 5.47
CA ARG A 342 -27.64 16.05 4.42
C ARG A 342 -27.25 15.33 3.13
N GLY A 343 -28.20 14.61 2.53
CA GLY A 343 -28.02 13.78 1.34
C GLY A 343 -27.49 14.50 0.11
N GLY A 344 -26.17 14.69 0.04
CA GLY A 344 -25.44 14.92 -1.19
C GLY A 344 -24.97 13.57 -1.71
N GLN A 345 -25.54 13.12 -2.83
CA GLN A 345 -25.01 12.00 -3.60
C GLN A 345 -23.51 12.17 -3.81
N VAL A 346 -22.75 11.14 -3.48
CA VAL A 346 -21.40 10.97 -3.99
C VAL A 346 -21.58 10.62 -5.47
N ASN A 347 -21.36 11.58 -6.36
CA ASN A 347 -21.10 11.30 -7.78
C ASN A 347 -19.61 11.02 -7.96
#